data_AF-A0A838PNZ2-F1
#
_entry.id   AF-A0A838PNZ2-F1
#
_cell.length_a   1.000
_cell.length_b   1.000
_cell.length_c   1.000
_cell.angle_alpha   90.00
_cell.angle_beta   90.00
_cell.angle_gamma   90.00
#
_symmetry.space_group_name_H-M   'P 1'
#
loop_
_entity.id
_entity.type
_entity.pdbx_description
1 polymer ?
#
loop_
_entity_poly.entity_id
_entity_poly.type
_entity_poly.pdbx_seq_one_letter_code
_entity_poly.pdbx_strand_id
1 'polypeptide(L)'
;MISIRTLRYVAVVEAASFLALLVATYIKYNNDAEMGVQILGPVHGMLFIAYVLLALSLRVPAGWSYRTTFWVLVGAVVPFGGFVVDRWLAKHPQPDAD
;
A
#
# COMPACT_ATOMS: atom_id res chain seq x y z
N MET A 1 4.46 -15.29 -11.23
CA MET A 1 4.75 -15.68 -9.83
C MET A 1 4.61 -14.43 -8.97
N ILE A 2 3.57 -14.38 -8.13
CA ILE A 2 3.39 -13.28 -7.17
C ILE A 2 4.50 -13.43 -6.11
N SER A 3 5.20 -12.34 -5.80
CA SER A 3 6.33 -12.36 -4.86
C SER A 3 6.21 -11.25 -3.83
N ILE A 4 6.82 -11.46 -2.66
CA ILE A 4 6.92 -10.43 -1.61
C ILE A 4 7.61 -9.16 -2.16
N ARG A 5 8.57 -9.31 -3.08
CA ARG A 5 9.22 -8.17 -3.74
C ARG A 5 8.22 -7.35 -4.57
N THR A 6 7.30 -8.00 -5.29
CA THR A 6 6.25 -7.32 -6.05
C THR A 6 5.31 -6.56 -5.12
N LEU A 7 4.85 -7.17 -4.03
CA LEU A 7 4.02 -6.48 -3.03
C LEU A 7 4.76 -5.26 -2.46
N ARG A 8 6.04 -5.40 -2.13
CA ARG A 8 6.86 -4.30 -1.60
C ARG A 8 6.94 -3.11 -2.57
N TYR A 9 7.15 -3.35 -3.86
CA TYR A 9 7.12 -2.27 -4.85
C TYR A 9 5.75 -1.60 -4.93
N VAL A 10 4.67 -2.39 -4.96
CA VAL A 10 3.30 -1.85 -4.96
C VAL A 10 3.04 -1.05 -3.69
N ALA A 11 3.49 -1.50 -2.52
CA ALA A 11 3.35 -0.82 -1.25
C ALA A 11 4.02 0.56 -1.22
N VAL A 12 5.21 0.68 -1.79
CA VAL A 12 5.94 1.96 -1.89
C VAL A 12 5.22 2.92 -2.85
N VAL A 13 4.79 2.43 -4.01
CA VAL A 13 4.11 3.26 -5.02
C VAL A 13 2.72 3.68 -4.55
N GLU A 14 1.98 2.79 -3.91
CA GLU A 14 0.69 3.05 -3.28
C GLU A 14 0.82 4.15 -2.22
N ALA A 15 1.73 3.99 -1.24
CA ALA A 15 1.93 4.98 -0.20
C ALA A 15 2.39 6.35 -0.76
N ALA A 16 3.28 6.36 -1.76
CA ALA A 16 3.66 7.60 -2.44
C ALA A 16 2.46 8.26 -3.14
N SER A 17 1.61 7.49 -3.82
CA SER A 17 0.40 8.01 -4.46
C SER A 17 -0.62 8.54 -3.45
N PHE A 18 -0.70 7.93 -2.26
CA PHE A 18 -1.54 8.41 -1.16
C PHE A 18 -1.05 9.77 -0.67
N LEU A 19 0.25 9.93 -0.40
CA LEU A 19 0.80 11.22 0.00
C LEU A 19 0.57 12.30 -1.08
N ALA A 20 0.75 11.96 -2.36
CA ALA A 20 0.43 12.86 -3.46
C ALA A 20 -1.06 13.24 -3.49
N LEU A 21 -1.96 12.29 -3.26
CA LEU A 21 -3.39 12.52 -3.18
C LEU A 21 -3.77 13.42 -2.00
N LEU A 22 -3.11 13.30 -0.84
CA LEU A 22 -3.30 14.20 0.29
C LEU A 22 -2.89 15.62 -0.05
N VAL A 23 -1.74 15.80 -0.72
CA VAL A 23 -1.30 17.13 -1.20
C VAL A 23 -2.29 17.70 -2.21
N ALA A 24 -2.76 16.90 -3.17
CA ALA A 24 -3.76 17.33 -4.14
C ALA A 24 -5.10 17.69 -3.47
N THR A 25 -5.49 16.97 -2.42
CA THR A 25 -6.68 17.27 -1.62
C THR A 25 -6.52 18.59 -0.88
N TYR A 26 -5.35 18.84 -0.29
CA TYR A 26 -5.04 20.13 0.34
C TYR A 26 -5.12 21.28 -0.67
N ILE A 27 -4.50 21.13 -1.84
CA ILE A 27 -4.55 22.14 -2.92
C ILE A 27 -5.98 22.38 -3.40
N LYS A 28 -6.78 21.31 -3.57
CA LYS A 28 -8.19 21.39 -3.97
C LYS A 28 -8.97 22.35 -3.06
N TYR A 29 -8.82 22.21 -1.74
CA TYR A 29 -9.57 23.04 -0.79
C TYR A 29 -9.08 24.49 -0.69
N ASN A 30 -7.86 24.80 -1.11
CA ASN A 30 -7.30 26.15 -1.04
C ASN A 30 -7.43 26.94 -2.36
N ASN A 31 -7.42 26.25 -3.50
CA ASN A 31 -7.31 26.86 -4.82
C ASN A 31 -8.44 26.47 -5.80
N ASP A 32 -9.48 25.77 -5.33
CA ASP A 32 -10.58 25.21 -6.14
C ASP A 32 -10.10 24.37 -7.35
N ALA A 33 -8.90 23.79 -7.23
CA ALA A 33 -8.24 23.06 -8.31
C ALA A 33 -8.47 21.54 -8.17
N GLU A 34 -9.52 21.02 -8.82
CA GLU A 34 -9.93 19.61 -8.67
C GLU A 34 -9.09 18.60 -9.47
N MET A 35 -8.42 19.06 -10.53
CA MET A 35 -7.72 18.19 -11.50
C MET A 35 -6.76 17.19 -10.83
N GLY A 36 -6.03 17.63 -9.79
CA GLY A 36 -5.09 16.77 -9.07
C GLY A 36 -5.76 15.57 -8.42
N VAL A 37 -6.90 15.77 -7.75
CA VAL A 37 -7.66 14.70 -7.08
C VAL A 37 -8.35 13.80 -8.10
N GLN A 38 -8.87 14.37 -9.20
CA GLN A 38 -9.53 13.59 -10.26
C GLN A 38 -8.58 12.61 -10.97
N ILE A 39 -7.28 12.91 -11.01
CA ILE A 39 -6.26 12.00 -11.57
C ILE A 39 -5.69 11.09 -10.49
N LEU A 40 -5.23 11.65 -9.37
CA LEU A 40 -4.55 10.89 -8.33
C LEU A 40 -5.49 9.95 -7.56
N GLY A 41 -6.77 10.29 -7.44
CA GLY A 41 -7.78 9.47 -6.76
C GLY A 41 -7.91 8.08 -7.41
N PRO A 42 -8.26 8.00 -8.70
CA PRO A 42 -8.33 6.72 -9.42
C PRO A 42 -7.01 5.96 -9.45
N VAL A 43 -5.88 6.66 -9.62
CA VAL A 43 -4.54 6.03 -9.61
C VAL A 43 -4.25 5.38 -8.26
N HIS A 44 -4.44 6.12 -7.17
CA HIS A 44 -4.26 5.60 -5.81
C HIS A 44 -5.23 4.47 -5.51
N GLY A 45 -6.52 4.60 -5.88
CA GLY A 45 -7.52 3.55 -5.68
C GLY A 45 -7.15 2.24 -6.40
N MET A 46 -6.62 2.32 -7.62
CA MET A 46 -6.14 1.14 -8.35
C MET A 46 -4.95 0.49 -7.62
N LEU A 47 -3.99 1.29 -7.15
CA LEU A 47 -2.83 0.81 -6.40
C LEU A 47 -3.23 0.17 -5.07
N PHE A 48 -4.19 0.75 -4.36
CA PHE A 48 -4.76 0.20 -3.14
C PHE A 48 -5.40 -1.17 -3.38
N ILE A 49 -6.22 -1.31 -4.42
CA ILE A 49 -6.82 -2.61 -4.77
C ILE A 49 -5.73 -3.63 -5.14
N ALA A 50 -4.74 -3.22 -5.95
CA ALA A 50 -3.63 -4.09 -6.33
C ALA A 50 -2.83 -4.56 -5.10
N TYR A 51 -2.56 -3.66 -4.15
CA TYR A 51 -1.94 -3.99 -2.87
C TYR A 51 -2.74 -5.07 -2.14
N VAL A 52 -4.03 -4.82 -1.91
CA VAL A 52 -4.90 -5.73 -1.14
C VAL A 52 -4.95 -7.12 -1.77
N LEU A 53 -5.13 -7.20 -3.10
CA LEU A 53 -5.15 -8.47 -3.81
C LEU A 53 -3.81 -9.21 -3.71
N LEU A 54 -2.67 -8.49 -3.80
CA LEU A 54 -1.35 -9.08 -3.66
C LEU A 54 -1.11 -9.60 -2.23
N ALA A 55 -1.48 -8.83 -1.21
CA ALA A 55 -1.35 -9.21 0.18
C ALA A 55 -2.17 -10.47 0.52
N LEU A 56 -3.43 -10.52 0.07
CA LEU A 56 -4.30 -11.69 0.26
C LEU A 56 -3.79 -12.91 -0.52
N SER A 57 -3.30 -12.72 -1.74
CA SER A 57 -2.74 -13.80 -2.56
C SER A 57 -1.43 -14.36 -1.99
N LEU A 58 -0.63 -13.52 -1.33
CA LEU A 58 0.63 -13.92 -0.69
C LEU A 58 0.45 -14.58 0.67
N ARG A 59 -0.70 -14.45 1.32
CA ARG A 59 -0.92 -15.00 2.65
C ARG A 59 -0.55 -16.48 2.77
N VAL A 60 -1.11 -17.34 1.90
CA VAL A 60 -0.86 -18.78 1.96
C VAL A 60 0.56 -19.13 1.50
N PRO A 61 1.05 -18.65 0.32
CA PRO A 61 2.40 -18.96 -0.14
C PRO A 61 3.53 -18.45 0.76
N ALA A 62 3.33 -17.32 1.45
CA ALA A 62 4.31 -16.75 2.37
C ALA A 62 4.15 -17.26 3.82
N GLY A 63 3.20 -18.16 4.07
CA GLY A 63 2.95 -18.72 5.41
C GLY A 63 2.44 -17.70 6.43
N TRP A 64 1.81 -16.61 5.98
CA TRP A 64 1.42 -15.53 6.88
C TRP A 64 0.24 -15.90 7.77
N SER A 65 0.38 -15.59 9.05
CA SER A 65 -0.72 -15.62 10.00
C SER A 65 -1.79 -14.58 9.66
N TYR A 66 -2.98 -14.73 10.24
CA TYR A 66 -4.04 -13.72 10.14
C TYR A 66 -3.57 -12.37 10.70
N ARG A 67 -2.73 -12.38 11.74
CA ARG A 67 -2.18 -11.17 12.37
C ARG A 67 -1.23 -10.44 11.43
N THR A 68 -0.30 -11.15 10.79
CA THR A 68 0.60 -10.58 9.78
C THR A 68 -0.20 -9.99 8.63
N THR A 69 -1.15 -10.74 8.08
CA THR A 69 -2.01 -10.28 6.98
C THR A 69 -2.78 -9.02 7.37
N PHE A 70 -3.35 -8.98 8.58
CA PHE A 70 -4.07 -7.81 9.10
C PHE A 70 -3.20 -6.57 9.13
N TRP A 71 -1.99 -6.64 9.70
CA TRP A 71 -1.09 -5.48 9.79
C TRP A 71 -0.59 -5.02 8.42
N VAL A 72 -0.36 -5.93 7.49
CA VAL A 72 -0.03 -5.60 6.10
C VAL A 72 -1.18 -4.83 5.45
N LEU A 73 -2.43 -5.27 5.61
CA LEU A 73 -3.61 -4.58 5.06
C LEU A 73 -3.85 -3.21 5.73
N VAL A 74 -3.66 -3.10 7.05
CA VAL A 74 -3.68 -1.80 7.75
C VAL A 74 -2.64 -0.86 7.17
N GLY A 75 -1.48 -1.39 6.78
CA GLY A 75 -0.44 -0.63 6.09
C GLY A 75 -0.93 0.09 4.82
N ALA A 76 -1.89 -0.47 4.08
CA ALA A 76 -2.42 0.15 2.86
C ALA A 76 -3.42 1.30 3.12
N VAL A 77 -3.96 1.41 4.35
CA VAL A 77 -4.96 2.45 4.70
C VAL A 77 -4.32 3.65 5.39
N VAL A 78 -3.15 3.45 6.00
CA VAL A 78 -2.40 4.51 6.67
C VAL A 78 -1.49 5.21 5.64
N PRO A 79 -1.46 6.55 5.53
CA PRO A 79 -0.71 7.26 4.48
C PRO A 79 0.79 6.94 4.37
N PHE A 80 1.39 6.43 5.46
CA PHE A 80 2.79 5.99 5.50
C PHE A 80 2.95 4.48 5.70
N GLY A 81 1.84 3.75 5.85
CA GLY A 81 1.85 2.35 6.22
C GLY A 81 2.50 1.46 5.16
N GLY A 82 2.32 1.76 3.86
CA GLY A 82 2.99 1.02 2.78
C GLY A 82 4.53 1.07 2.86
N PHE A 83 5.12 2.22 3.24
CA PHE A 83 6.57 2.32 3.48
C PHE A 83 7.02 1.51 4.69
N VAL A 84 6.20 1.50 5.76
CA VAL A 84 6.48 0.69 6.96
C VAL A 84 6.44 -0.80 6.60
N VAL A 85 5.44 -1.23 5.83
CA VAL A 85 5.32 -2.61 5.37
C VAL A 85 6.50 -3.01 4.48
N ASP A 86 6.90 -2.17 3.53
CA ASP A 86 8.10 -2.44 2.71
C ASP A 86 9.33 -2.66 3.59
N ARG A 87 9.61 -1.73 4.51
CA ARG A 87 10.78 -1.81 5.39
C ARG A 87 10.73 -3.01 6.31
N TRP A 88 9.53 -3.40 6.77
CA TRP A 88 9.35 -4.55 7.64
C TRP A 88 9.54 -5.87 6.90
N LEU A 89 8.92 -6.04 5.72
CA LEU A 89 9.07 -7.23 4.87
C LEU A 89 10.47 -7.35 4.26
N ALA A 90 11.20 -6.23 4.10
CA ALA A 90 12.61 -6.25 3.71
C ALA A 90 13.49 -6.92 4.77
N LYS A 91 13.15 -6.76 6.05
CA LYS A 91 13.87 -7.33 7.20
C LYS A 91 13.37 -8.72 7.57
N HIS A 92 12.08 -8.98 7.39
CA HIS A 92 11.42 -10.24 7.73
C HIS A 92 10.68 -10.78 6.49
N PRO A 93 11.38 -11.42 5.54
CA PRO A 93 10.75 -11.97 4.34
C PRO A 93 9.72 -13.06 4.68
N GLN A 94 9.90 -13.77 5.80
CA GLN A 94 8.99 -14.80 6.28
C GLN A 94 8.72 -14.57 7.77
N PRO A 95 7.77 -13.70 8.11
CA PRO A 95 7.57 -13.21 9.49
C PRO A 95 7.06 -14.25 10.48
N ASP A 96 6.43 -15.32 9.99
CA ASP A 96 5.78 -16.36 10.79
C ASP A 96 6.51 -17.73 10.60
N ALA A 97 7.82 -17.72 10.31
CA ALA A 97 8.62 -18.94 10.08
C ALA A 97 9.11 -19.64 11.36
N ASP A 98 8.76 -19.11 12.52
CA ASP A 98 9.27 -19.50 13.84
C ASP A 98 8.29 -20.42 14.60
#